data_AF-A0A820J5P1-F1
#
_entry.id   AF-A0A820J5P1-F1
#
_cell.length_a   1.000
_cell.length_b   1.000
_cell.length_c   1.000
_cell.angle_alpha   90.00
_cell.angle_beta   90.00
_cell.angle_gamma   90.00
#
_symmetry.space_group_name_H-M   'P 1'
#
loop_
_entity.id
_entity.type
_entity.pdbx_description
1 polymer ?
#
loop_
_entity_poly.entity_id
_entity_poly.type
_entity_poly.pdbx_seq_one_letter_code
_entity_poly.pdbx_strand_id
1 'polypeptide(L)'
;MRQRMELIQQIRAIESIPIDRSKPVDLTSVVGHGVHDEMSMNELRERLELIKLEREKERESRRDQIIKDKQIKEKLLTNTVQSINKHRNGLTTQTIVKKQRNTSAPPLIHKNNSEI
;
A
#
# COMPACT_ATOMS: atom_id res chain seq x y z
N MET A 1 40.62 57.98 44.86
CA MET A 1 39.22 57.53 45.04
C MET A 1 38.55 57.07 43.74
N ARG A 2 38.69 57.77 42.59
CA ARG A 2 38.06 57.37 41.31
C ARG A 2 38.47 55.98 40.80
N GLN A 3 39.77 55.69 40.75
CA GLN A 3 40.28 54.38 40.29
C GLN A 3 39.73 53.19 41.10
N ARG A 4 39.55 53.37 42.42
CA ARG A 4 38.93 52.35 43.27
C ARG A 4 37.45 52.14 42.93
N MET A 5 36.73 53.22 42.59
CA MET A 5 35.31 53.13 42.23
C MET A 5 35.09 52.55 40.84
N GLU A 6 35.98 52.83 39.89
CA GLU A 6 36.00 52.21 38.57
C GLU A 6 36.26 50.71 38.69
N LEU A 7 37.24 50.29 39.49
CA LEU A 7 37.53 48.89 39.75
C LEU A 7 36.33 48.16 40.39
N ILE A 8 35.68 48.80 41.37
CA ILE A 8 34.48 48.24 42.01
C ILE A 8 33.31 48.12 41.01
N GLN A 9 33.13 49.08 40.11
CA GLN A 9 32.11 49.00 39.06
C GLN A 9 32.41 47.87 38.06
N GLN A 10 33.67 47.68 37.69
CA GLN A 10 34.08 46.58 36.81
C GLN A 10 33.83 45.21 37.44
N ILE A 11 34.17 45.04 38.72
CA ILE A 11 33.93 43.80 39.46
C ILE A 11 32.42 43.51 39.53
N ARG A 12 31.61 44.50 39.92
CA ARG A 12 30.15 44.35 39.97
C ARG A 12 29.53 44.06 38.62
N ALA A 13 30.05 44.65 37.55
CA ALA A 13 29.59 44.37 36.19
C ALA A 13 29.84 42.91 35.83
N ILE A 14 31.03 42.37 36.15
CA ILE A 14 31.37 40.95 35.92
C ILE A 14 30.50 40.03 36.78
N GLU A 15 30.30 40.35 38.06
CA GLU A 15 29.47 39.57 38.99
C GLU A 15 27.98 39.58 38.63
N SER A 16 27.52 40.65 37.96
CA SER A 16 26.12 40.77 37.51
C SER A 16 25.78 39.93 36.28
N ILE A 17 26.79 39.36 35.61
CA ILE A 17 26.57 38.49 34.45
C ILE A 17 25.90 37.20 34.95
N PRO A 18 24.68 36.88 34.49
CA PRO A 18 24.02 35.64 34.86
C PRO A 18 24.82 34.46 34.30
N ILE A 19 25.31 33.61 35.20
CA ILE A 19 25.96 32.35 34.80
C ILE A 19 24.84 31.37 34.46
N ASP A 20 24.75 30.97 33.19
CA ASP A 20 23.91 29.85 32.80
C ASP A 20 24.47 28.56 33.43
N ARG A 21 23.68 27.97 34.33
CA ARG A 21 24.02 26.72 35.03
C ARG A 21 23.39 25.49 34.34
N SER A 22 22.80 25.67 33.17
CA SER A 22 22.24 24.55 32.42
C SER A 22 23.37 23.58 32.03
N LYS A 23 23.21 22.31 32.40
CA LYS A 23 24.08 21.25 31.90
C LYS A 23 23.56 20.84 30.52
N PRO A 24 24.40 20.81 29.47
CA PRO A 24 23.97 20.23 28.21
C PRO A 24 23.59 18.77 28.44
N VAL A 25 22.40 18.38 27.99
CA VAL A 25 21.93 17.00 28.04
C VAL A 25 22.59 16.23 26.90
N ASP A 26 23.45 15.27 27.23
CA ASP A 26 24.01 14.35 26.25
C ASP A 26 23.03 13.19 25.98
N LEU A 27 22.40 13.23 24.82
CA LEU A 27 21.44 12.21 24.38
C LEU A 27 22.09 10.92 23.89
N THR A 28 23.42 10.89 23.76
CA THR A 28 24.21 9.70 23.43
C THR A 28 24.65 8.94 24.67
N SER A 29 24.61 9.58 25.84
CA SER A 29 24.92 8.94 27.10
C SER A 29 23.77 8.05 27.59
N VAL A 30 24.15 6.96 28.23
CA VAL A 30 23.25 6.04 28.91
C VAL A 30 23.19 6.46 30.39
N VAL A 31 22.01 6.43 31.02
CA VAL A 31 21.80 7.06 32.34
C VAL A 31 22.40 6.23 33.48
N GLY A 32 22.68 4.95 33.28
CA GLY A 32 23.38 4.09 34.24
C GLY A 32 22.51 3.71 35.44
N HIS A 33 21.22 3.48 35.24
CA HIS A 33 20.25 3.08 36.27
C HIS A 33 20.34 1.59 36.70
N GLY A 34 21.26 0.81 36.12
CA GLY A 34 21.48 -0.60 36.45
C GLY A 34 20.52 -1.56 35.75
N VAL A 35 19.84 -1.13 34.68
CA VAL A 35 19.07 -2.03 33.83
C VAL A 35 20.04 -2.75 32.87
N HIS A 36 19.79 -4.03 32.59
CA HIS A 36 20.71 -4.86 31.80
C HIS A 36 20.92 -4.37 30.36
N ASP A 37 19.90 -3.71 29.78
CA ASP A 37 19.88 -3.26 28.38
C ASP A 37 19.53 -1.77 28.26
N GLU A 38 20.22 -0.92 29.02
CA GLU A 38 20.02 0.51 28.88
C GLU A 38 20.51 1.02 27.54
N MET A 39 19.76 1.98 27.00
CA MET A 39 19.96 2.52 25.68
C MET A 39 19.84 4.04 25.75
N SER A 40 20.70 4.73 25.00
CA SER A 40 20.64 6.17 24.88
C SER A 40 19.35 6.60 24.18
N MET A 41 18.94 7.85 24.39
CA MET A 41 17.74 8.39 23.75
C MET A 41 17.83 8.39 22.22
N ASN A 42 19.04 8.57 21.67
CA ASN A 42 19.26 8.55 20.23
C ASN A 42 19.10 7.13 19.66
N GLU A 43 19.68 6.13 20.30
CA GLU A 43 19.55 4.72 19.87
C GLU A 43 18.09 4.24 19.93
N LEU A 44 17.31 4.66 20.95
CA LEU A 44 15.88 4.34 21.02
C LEU A 44 15.09 4.96 19.87
N ARG A 45 15.41 6.20 19.50
CA ARG A 45 14.78 6.88 18.34
C ARG A 45 15.10 6.16 17.04
N GLU A 46 16.36 5.81 16.83
CA GLU A 46 16.80 5.06 15.65
C GLU A 46 16.06 3.71 15.55
N ARG A 47 16.02 2.94 16.64
CA ARG A 47 15.26 1.68 16.67
C ARG A 47 13.78 1.86 16.36
N LEU A 48 13.15 2.91 16.90
CA LEU A 48 11.76 3.22 16.60
C LEU A 48 11.56 3.58 15.12
N GLU A 49 12.49 4.29 14.51
CA GLU A 49 12.45 4.60 13.08
C GLU A 49 12.59 3.34 12.22
N LEU A 50 13.51 2.45 12.56
CA LEU A 50 13.67 1.16 11.88
C LEU A 50 12.39 0.31 11.96
N ILE A 51 11.77 0.22 13.14
CA ILE A 51 10.52 -0.54 13.34
C ILE A 51 9.38 0.09 12.53
N LYS A 52 9.29 1.42 12.48
CA LYS A 52 8.29 2.11 11.65
C LYS A 52 8.49 1.81 10.17
N LEU A 53 9.73 1.88 9.69
CA LEU A 53 10.07 1.58 8.30
C LEU A 53 9.70 0.13 7.93
N GLU A 54 10.00 -0.83 8.81
CA GLU A 54 9.66 -2.23 8.60
C GLU A 54 8.14 -2.46 8.54
N ARG A 55 7.38 -1.85 9.45
CA ARG A 55 5.91 -1.90 9.44
C ARG A 55 5.32 -1.32 8.17
N GLU A 56 5.83 -0.18 7.71
CA GLU A 56 5.36 0.44 6.47
C GLU A 56 5.64 -0.44 5.24
N LYS A 57 6.83 -1.07 5.19
CA LYS A 57 7.19 -2.02 4.15
C LYS A 57 6.28 -3.26 4.16
N GLU A 58 5.97 -3.82 5.33
CA GLU A 58 5.05 -4.95 5.45
C GLU A 58 3.64 -4.57 5.00
N ARG A 59 3.16 -3.39 5.41
CA ARG A 59 1.86 -2.84 5.01
C ARG A 59 1.75 -2.67 3.50
N GLU A 60 2.79 -2.14 2.86
CA GLU A 60 2.85 -1.96 1.41
C GLU A 60 2.89 -3.31 0.68
N SER A 61 3.74 -4.24 1.10
CA SER A 61 3.79 -5.60 0.55
C SER A 61 2.45 -6.31 0.62
N ARG A 62 1.74 -6.21 1.76
CA ARG A 62 0.40 -6.78 1.93
C ARG A 62 -0.62 -6.14 1.00
N ARG A 63 -0.56 -4.82 0.83
CA ARG A 63 -1.43 -4.09 -0.09
C ARG A 63 -1.22 -4.55 -1.53
N ASP A 64 0.03 -4.69 -1.96
CA ASP A 64 0.38 -5.13 -3.30
C ASP A 64 -0.09 -6.56 -3.56
N GLN A 65 0.05 -7.45 -2.57
CA GLN A 65 -0.44 -8.82 -2.69
C GLN A 65 -1.97 -8.84 -2.89
N ILE A 66 -2.71 -8.07 -2.10
CA ILE A 66 -4.17 -7.96 -2.24
C ILE A 66 -4.56 -7.45 -3.62
N ILE A 67 -3.85 -6.46 -4.16
CA ILE A 67 -4.12 -5.91 -5.49
C ILE A 67 -3.86 -6.96 -6.57
N LYS A 68 -2.73 -7.68 -6.51
CA LYS A 68 -2.41 -8.77 -7.44
C LYS A 68 -3.49 -9.86 -7.40
N ASP A 69 -3.89 -10.28 -6.22
CA ASP A 69 -4.92 -11.31 -6.05
C ASP A 69 -6.27 -10.86 -6.63
N LYS A 70 -6.65 -9.59 -6.42
CA LYS A 70 -7.86 -9.01 -7.01
C LYS A 70 -7.79 -8.99 -8.53
N GLN A 71 -6.66 -8.57 -9.10
CA GLN A 71 -6.46 -8.54 -10.55
C GLN A 71 -6.51 -9.94 -11.17
N ILE A 72 -5.94 -10.95 -10.51
CA ILE A 72 -5.99 -12.34 -10.97
C ILE A 72 -7.44 -12.84 -10.97
N LYS A 73 -8.19 -12.60 -9.89
CA LYS A 73 -9.61 -12.97 -9.80
C LYS A 73 -10.45 -12.27 -10.83
N GLU A 74 -10.23 -10.98 -11.05
CA GLU A 74 -10.92 -10.20 -12.08
C GLU A 74 -10.67 -10.77 -13.48
N LYS A 75 -9.41 -11.03 -13.83
CA LYS A 75 -9.06 -11.66 -15.11
C LYS A 75 -9.73 -13.02 -15.30
N LEU A 76 -9.79 -13.83 -14.25
CA LEU A 76 -10.48 -15.12 -14.30
C LEU A 76 -11.97 -14.93 -14.60
N LEU A 77 -12.65 -14.04 -13.87
CA LEU A 77 -14.07 -13.74 -14.08
C LEU A 77 -14.33 -13.22 -15.49
N THR A 78 -13.52 -12.28 -15.99
CA THR A 78 -13.68 -11.75 -17.35
C THR A 78 -13.50 -12.85 -18.40
N ASN A 79 -12.53 -13.74 -18.23
CA ASN A 79 -12.30 -14.86 -19.15
C ASN A 79 -13.47 -15.85 -19.15
N THR A 80 -14.03 -16.15 -17.98
CA THR A 80 -15.21 -17.02 -17.85
C THR A 80 -16.42 -16.40 -18.55
N VAL A 81 -16.70 -15.11 -18.31
CA VAL A 81 -17.81 -14.40 -18.98
C VAL A 81 -17.62 -14.38 -20.50
N GLN A 82 -16.40 -14.11 -20.98
CA GLN A 82 -16.10 -14.17 -22.41
C GLN A 82 -16.35 -15.57 -23.00
N SER A 83 -15.98 -16.62 -22.27
CA SER A 83 -16.20 -18.01 -22.70
C SER A 83 -17.69 -18.35 -22.78
N ILE A 84 -18.49 -17.92 -21.80
CA ILE A 84 -19.95 -18.06 -21.79
C ILE A 84 -20.56 -17.33 -22.99
N ASN A 85 -20.16 -16.08 -23.23
CA ASN A 85 -20.66 -15.29 -24.34
C ASN A 85 -20.31 -15.91 -25.69
N LYS A 86 -19.08 -16.40 -25.88
CA LYS A 86 -18.67 -17.13 -27.09
C LYS A 86 -19.55 -18.35 -27.33
N HIS A 87 -19.80 -19.16 -26.29
CA HIS A 87 -20.65 -20.34 -26.40
C HIS A 87 -22.10 -19.97 -26.75
N ARG A 88 -22.69 -18.97 -26.07
CA ARG A 88 -24.06 -18.51 -26.33
C ARG A 88 -24.22 -17.95 -27.74
N ASN A 89 -23.26 -17.18 -28.21
CA ASN A 89 -23.26 -16.63 -29.57
C ASN A 89 -23.14 -17.76 -30.61
N GLY A 90 -22.24 -18.73 -30.39
CA GLY A 90 -22.08 -19.91 -31.25
C GLY A 90 -23.32 -20.79 -31.31
N LEU A 91 -24.05 -20.95 -30.21
CA LEU A 91 -25.35 -21.64 -30.22
C LEU A 91 -26.39 -20.87 -31.02
N THR A 92 -26.44 -19.55 -30.86
CA THR A 92 -27.40 -18.67 -31.56
C THR A 92 -27.15 -18.67 -33.06
N THR A 93 -25.90 -18.62 -33.50
CA THR A 93 -25.58 -18.71 -34.94
C THR A 93 -25.94 -20.08 -35.51
N GLN A 94 -25.64 -21.17 -34.78
CA GLN A 94 -26.01 -22.52 -35.21
C GLN A 94 -27.52 -22.73 -35.33
N THR A 95 -28.33 -22.20 -34.40
CA THR A 95 -29.79 -22.31 -34.47
C THR A 95 -30.36 -21.49 -35.64
N ILE A 96 -29.83 -20.28 -35.87
CA ILE A 96 -30.20 -19.45 -37.03
C ILE A 96 -29.88 -20.18 -38.34
N VAL A 97 -28.69 -20.77 -38.47
CA VAL A 97 -28.28 -21.54 -39.66
C VAL A 97 -29.18 -22.76 -39.88
N LYS A 98 -29.52 -23.51 -38.82
CA LYS A 98 -30.46 -24.64 -38.92
C LYS A 98 -31.85 -24.20 -39.38
N LYS A 99 -32.36 -23.08 -38.85
CA LYS A 99 -33.66 -22.52 -39.27
C LYS A 99 -33.65 -22.12 -40.74
N GLN A 100 -32.60 -21.44 -41.20
CA GLN A 100 -32.47 -21.04 -42.62
C GLN A 100 -32.42 -22.26 -43.56
N ARG A 101 -31.67 -23.31 -43.20
CA ARG A 101 -31.62 -24.56 -43.98
C ARG A 101 -32.97 -25.25 -44.10
N ASN A 102 -33.74 -25.27 -43.01
CA ASN A 102 -35.08 -25.88 -43.01
C ASN A 102 -36.09 -25.06 -43.82
N THR A 103 -35.95 -23.73 -43.86
CA THR A 103 -36.83 -22.87 -44.68
C THR A 103 -36.46 -22.84 -46.16
N SER A 104 -35.22 -23.20 -46.53
CA SER A 104 -34.77 -23.26 -47.93
C SER A 104 -34.88 -24.66 -48.56
N ALA A 105 -35.35 -25.68 -47.82
CA ALA A 105 -35.59 -27.01 -48.37
C ALA A 105 -36.82 -26.99 -49.30
N PRO A 106 -36.75 -27.54 -50.53
CA PRO A 106 -37.89 -27.57 -51.45
C PRO A 106 -39.09 -28.29 -50.80
N PRO A 107 -40.34 -27.85 -51.02
CA PRO A 107 -41.50 -28.51 -50.45
C PRO A 107 -41.52 -29.97 -50.90
N LEU A 108 -41.70 -30.90 -49.95
CA LEU A 108 -41.88 -32.32 -50.24
C LEU A 108 -43.16 -32.46 -51.07
N ILE A 109 -43.01 -32.61 -52.39
CA ILE A 109 -44.12 -32.94 -53.27
C ILE A 109 -44.55 -34.35 -52.91
N HIS A 110 -45.66 -34.46 -52.18
CA HIS A 110 -46.34 -35.72 -51.96
C HIS A 110 -46.82 -36.21 -53.33
N LYS A 111 -46.09 -37.16 -53.93
CA LYS A 111 -46.57 -37.82 -55.14
C LYS A 111 -47.77 -38.67 -54.74
N ASN A 112 -48.96 -38.12 -55.00
CA ASN A 112 -50.20 -38.88 -54.93
C ASN A 112 -50.14 -39.91 -56.05
N ASN A 113 -49.96 -41.18 -55.65
CA ASN A 113 -50.20 -42.31 -56.52
C ASN A 113 -51.72 -42.42 -56.71
N SER A 114 -52.24 -41.75 -57.75
CA SER A 114 -53.59 -41.96 -58.24
C SER A 114 -53.49 -42.57 -59.64
N GLU A 115 -53.70 -43.89 -59.66
CA GLU A 115 -54.50 -44.67 -60.59
C GLU A 115 -54.26 -44.63 -62.12
N ILE A 116 -54.22 -45.88 -62.65
CA ILE A 116 -54.36 -46.40 -64.03
C ILE A 116 -53.05 -46.61 -64.81
#